data_AF-A0A7W2BLA9-F1
#
_entry.id   AF-A0A7W2BLA9-F1
#
_cell.length_a   1.000
_cell.length_b   1.000
_cell.length_c   1.000
_cell.angle_alpha   90.00
_cell.angle_beta   90.00
_cell.angle_gamma   90.00
#
_symmetry.space_group_name_H-M   'P 1'
#
loop_
_entity.id
_entity.type
_entity.pdbx_description
1 polymer ?
#
loop_
_entity_poly.entity_id
_entity_poly.type
_entity_poly.pdbx_seq_one_letter_code
_entity_poly.pdbx_strand_id
1 'polypeptide(L)'
;MNLRSLETLVEIAEQGSFIRSAERLNMTLSTVSMQMKVLEEELGVQLFDRTRRPPQLTPMGRRVAAEAVGVLSASARLQRACTRSDSLAGNFRIGFVLTSSIRLLPGFLARARVAAREAHFAVETGLSDELAGKVVAGTLDAAVVTGGDLPRTLDTRTLTREELVYCLPKAAANWSIADCMSEMPFIHFMAKTGIGRLIARHLEAAHLTPKTVIVLDSVEAVSECVRAGVGFSILPEPDIRRAAGDDVVLRSLLDQPVMRELVLAYQAGGPFSENAERLAVLFDDALAEKEMLNRSRQMVPEDENIK
;
A
#
# COMPACT_ATOMS: atom_id res chain seq x y z
N MET A 1 -32.46 3.61 12.03
CA MET A 1 -31.23 2.93 11.58
C MET A 1 -30.24 2.80 12.72
N ASN A 2 -29.94 1.55 13.11
CA ASN A 2 -28.94 1.21 14.13
C ASN A 2 -27.64 0.76 13.47
N LEU A 3 -26.47 1.18 14.00
CA LEU A 3 -25.15 0.76 13.52
C LEU A 3 -24.99 -0.77 13.56
N ARG A 4 -25.57 -1.44 14.55
CA ARG A 4 -25.49 -2.91 14.65
C ARG A 4 -26.16 -3.61 13.47
N SER A 5 -27.24 -3.05 12.94
CA SER A 5 -27.89 -3.57 11.72
C SER A 5 -27.01 -3.36 10.48
N LEU A 6 -26.23 -2.27 10.44
CA LEU A 6 -25.26 -2.04 9.37
C LEU A 6 -24.08 -3.01 9.46
N GLU A 7 -23.56 -3.29 10.65
CA GLU A 7 -22.52 -4.30 10.90
C GLU A 7 -22.99 -5.68 10.38
N THR A 8 -24.22 -6.06 10.71
CA THR A 8 -24.81 -7.31 10.24
C THR A 8 -24.97 -7.37 8.72
N LEU A 9 -25.37 -6.27 8.07
CA LEU A 9 -25.48 -6.21 6.62
C LEU A 9 -24.11 -6.37 5.94
N VAL A 10 -23.08 -5.67 6.44
CA VAL A 10 -21.71 -5.78 5.93
C VAL A 10 -21.20 -7.20 6.10
N GLU A 11 -21.41 -7.82 7.25
CA GLU A 11 -21.01 -9.21 7.49
C GLU A 11 -21.70 -10.19 6.53
N ILE A 12 -23.00 -10.01 6.25
CA ILE A 12 -23.71 -10.86 5.28
C ILE A 12 -23.18 -10.65 3.87
N ALA A 13 -22.81 -9.42 3.51
CA ALA A 13 -22.22 -9.12 2.22
C ALA A 13 -20.85 -9.77 2.03
N GLU A 14 -20.02 -9.82 3.09
CA GLU A 14 -18.71 -10.49 3.06
C GLU A 14 -18.83 -12.02 3.01
N GLN A 15 -19.71 -12.62 3.83
CA GLN A 15 -19.82 -14.08 3.93
C GLN A 15 -20.71 -14.72 2.87
N GLY A 16 -21.63 -13.94 2.27
CA GLY A 16 -22.68 -14.45 1.39
C GLY A 16 -23.68 -15.40 2.08
N SER A 17 -23.69 -15.46 3.41
CA SER A 17 -24.45 -16.46 4.17
C SER A 17 -24.92 -15.92 5.52
N PHE A 18 -26.25 -15.87 5.70
CA PHE A 18 -26.88 -15.53 6.97
C PHE A 18 -26.45 -16.43 8.15
N ILE A 19 -26.24 -17.73 7.92
CA ILE A 19 -25.86 -18.67 8.98
C ILE A 19 -24.45 -18.33 9.50
N ARG A 20 -23.46 -18.32 8.60
CA ARG A 20 -22.07 -17.91 8.93
C ARG A 20 -21.99 -16.52 9.58
N SER A 21 -22.76 -15.54 9.09
CA SER A 21 -22.79 -14.20 9.69
C SER A 21 -23.37 -14.22 11.11
N ALA A 22 -24.42 -15.02 11.35
CA ALA A 22 -25.00 -15.18 12.69
C ALA A 22 -23.99 -15.81 13.66
N GLU A 23 -23.28 -16.86 13.23
CA GLU A 23 -22.20 -17.48 14.00
C GLU A 23 -21.10 -16.49 14.35
N ARG A 24 -20.58 -15.74 13.36
CA ARG A 24 -19.48 -14.78 13.59
C ARG A 24 -19.87 -13.63 14.51
N LEU A 25 -21.13 -13.17 14.43
CA LEU A 25 -21.64 -12.09 15.28
C LEU A 25 -22.14 -12.56 16.65
N ASN A 26 -22.04 -13.86 16.95
CA ASN A 26 -22.61 -14.47 18.16
C ASN A 26 -24.12 -14.16 18.31
N MET A 27 -24.87 -14.27 17.23
CA MET A 27 -26.32 -14.04 17.17
C MET A 27 -27.05 -15.28 16.67
N THR A 28 -28.35 -15.37 16.97
CA THR A 28 -29.22 -16.40 16.36
C THR A 28 -29.61 -15.97 14.95
N LEU A 29 -29.85 -16.95 14.06
CA LEU A 29 -30.31 -16.70 12.69
C LEU A 29 -31.61 -15.87 12.64
N SER A 30 -32.52 -16.09 13.60
CA SER A 30 -33.76 -15.32 13.73
C SER A 30 -33.49 -13.84 14.03
N THR A 31 -32.51 -13.55 14.89
CA THR A 31 -32.12 -12.17 15.22
C THR A 31 -31.52 -11.45 14.03
N VAL A 32 -30.61 -12.11 13.29
CA VAL A 32 -30.03 -11.57 12.06
C VAL A 32 -31.12 -11.27 11.02
N SER A 33 -32.02 -12.23 10.78
CA SER A 33 -33.12 -12.06 9.83
C SER A 33 -34.06 -10.92 10.21
N MET A 34 -34.37 -10.78 11.51
CA MET A 34 -35.19 -9.69 12.03
C MET A 34 -34.50 -8.33 11.89
N GLN A 35 -33.21 -8.22 12.22
CA GLN A 35 -32.44 -6.98 12.04
C GLN A 35 -32.39 -6.54 10.58
N MET A 36 -32.22 -7.47 9.65
CA MET A 36 -32.23 -7.16 8.21
C MET A 36 -33.61 -6.68 7.75
N LYS A 37 -34.70 -7.31 8.22
CA LYS A 37 -36.05 -6.86 7.90
C LYS A 37 -36.33 -5.46 8.43
N VAL A 38 -35.94 -5.16 9.67
CA VAL A 38 -36.07 -3.82 10.25
C VAL A 38 -35.26 -2.80 9.45
N LEU A 39 -34.05 -3.15 9.03
CA LEU A 39 -33.22 -2.27 8.21
C LEU A 39 -33.86 -1.97 6.84
N GLU A 40 -34.45 -2.98 6.19
CA GLU A 40 -35.20 -2.81 4.93
C GLU A 40 -36.41 -1.88 5.12
N GLU A 41 -37.14 -2.02 6.22
CA GLU A 41 -38.29 -1.17 6.57
C GLU A 41 -37.86 0.28 6.85
N GLU A 42 -36.79 0.50 7.61
CA GLU A 42 -36.26 1.84 7.91
C GLU A 42 -35.72 2.57 6.67
N LEU A 43 -35.12 1.84 5.73
CA LEU A 43 -34.56 2.42 4.50
C LEU A 43 -35.59 2.49 3.36
N GLY A 44 -36.74 1.83 3.49
CA GLY A 44 -37.78 1.76 2.45
C GLY A 44 -37.34 1.02 1.18
N VAL A 45 -36.35 0.12 1.28
CA VAL A 45 -35.80 -0.64 0.14
C VAL A 45 -35.63 -2.11 0.46
N GLN A 46 -35.74 -2.96 -0.56
CA GLN A 46 -35.43 -4.40 -0.45
C GLN A 46 -33.93 -4.62 -0.67
N LEU A 47 -33.23 -5.02 0.38
CA LEU A 47 -31.80 -5.33 0.35
C LEU A 47 -31.56 -6.78 -0.06
N PHE A 48 -32.52 -7.67 0.20
CA PHE A 48 -32.41 -9.09 -0.10
C PHE A 48 -33.51 -9.58 -1.06
N ASP A 49 -33.11 -10.33 -2.07
CA ASP A 49 -34.00 -11.12 -2.91
C ASP A 49 -34.40 -12.40 -2.16
N ARG A 50 -35.63 -12.41 -1.65
CA ARG A 50 -36.22 -13.52 -0.89
C ARG A 50 -36.86 -14.60 -1.76
N THR A 51 -36.88 -14.42 -3.09
CA THR A 51 -37.33 -15.47 -4.02
C THR A 51 -36.30 -16.60 -4.11
N ARG A 52 -35.03 -16.31 -3.78
CA ARG A 52 -33.92 -17.27 -3.72
C ARG A 52 -33.78 -17.86 -2.33
N ARG A 53 -33.40 -19.14 -2.26
CA ARG A 53 -33.05 -19.85 -1.02
C ARG A 53 -31.60 -20.36 -1.12
N PRO A 54 -30.67 -19.84 -0.31
CA PRO A 54 -30.83 -18.77 0.68
C PRO A 54 -31.05 -17.39 0.04
N PRO A 55 -31.63 -16.41 0.78
CA PRO A 55 -31.78 -15.04 0.30
C PRO A 55 -30.45 -14.42 -0.13
N GLN A 56 -30.43 -13.67 -1.23
CA GLN A 56 -29.23 -13.04 -1.77
C GLN A 56 -29.34 -11.52 -1.80
N LEU A 57 -28.23 -10.81 -1.73
CA LEU A 57 -28.25 -9.35 -1.86
C LEU A 57 -28.75 -8.92 -3.25
N THR A 58 -29.67 -7.96 -3.26
CA THR A 58 -30.07 -7.24 -4.48
C THR A 58 -28.92 -6.32 -4.93
N PRO A 59 -28.96 -5.74 -6.16
CA PRO A 59 -28.03 -4.69 -6.54
C PRO A 59 -28.03 -3.50 -5.58
N MET A 60 -29.22 -3.14 -5.05
CA MET A 60 -29.34 -2.11 -4.02
C MET A 60 -28.72 -2.57 -2.71
N GLY A 61 -28.96 -3.81 -2.28
CA GLY A 61 -28.34 -4.41 -1.09
C GLY A 61 -26.82 -4.34 -1.11
N ARG A 62 -26.18 -4.69 -2.24
CA ARG A 62 -24.72 -4.57 -2.42
C ARG A 62 -24.24 -3.13 -2.30
N ARG A 63 -24.98 -2.19 -2.90
CA ARG A 63 -24.63 -0.76 -2.85
C ARG A 63 -24.72 -0.20 -1.43
N VAL A 64 -25.81 -0.52 -0.72
CA VAL A 64 -26.00 -0.11 0.68
C VAL A 64 -24.96 -0.75 1.59
N ALA A 65 -24.60 -2.02 1.38
CA ALA A 65 -23.54 -2.68 2.14
C ALA A 65 -22.18 -1.98 1.95
N ALA A 66 -21.85 -1.57 0.73
CA ALA A 66 -20.62 -0.81 0.46
C ALA A 66 -20.60 0.55 1.18
N GLU A 67 -21.71 1.30 1.15
CA GLU A 67 -21.86 2.58 1.87
C GLU A 67 -21.83 2.40 3.39
N ALA A 68 -22.41 1.30 3.89
CA ALA A 68 -22.46 0.98 5.32
C ALA A 68 -21.05 0.87 5.93
N VAL A 69 -20.05 0.37 5.18
CA VAL A 69 -18.65 0.33 5.63
C VAL A 69 -18.14 1.73 5.97
N GLY A 70 -18.48 2.74 5.15
CA GLY A 70 -18.12 4.13 5.39
C GLY A 70 -18.77 4.69 6.67
N VAL A 71 -20.05 4.38 6.91
CA VAL A 71 -20.80 4.80 8.12
C VAL A 71 -20.22 4.17 9.39
N LEU A 72 -19.96 2.87 9.38
CA LEU A 72 -19.36 2.16 10.51
C LEU A 72 -17.96 2.69 10.82
N SER A 73 -17.17 2.94 9.77
CA SER A 73 -15.87 3.58 9.90
C SER A 73 -16.00 4.97 10.52
N ALA A 74 -17.01 5.76 10.13
CA ALA A 74 -17.29 7.07 10.72
C ALA A 74 -17.63 7.00 12.22
N SER A 75 -18.45 6.03 12.62
CA SER A 75 -18.78 5.82 14.03
C SER A 75 -17.56 5.42 14.86
N ALA A 76 -16.75 4.48 14.37
CA ALA A 76 -15.50 4.10 15.03
C ALA A 76 -14.51 5.28 15.11
N ARG A 77 -14.50 6.17 14.10
CA ARG A 77 -13.73 7.43 14.13
C ARG A 77 -14.24 8.39 15.21
N LEU A 78 -15.55 8.55 15.36
CA LEU A 78 -16.15 9.41 16.40
C LEU A 78 -15.76 8.94 17.82
N GLN A 79 -15.83 7.63 18.08
CA GLN A 79 -15.45 7.07 19.37
C GLN A 79 -13.96 7.32 19.69
N ARG A 80 -13.08 7.22 18.68
CA ARG A 80 -11.64 7.51 18.83
C ARG A 80 -11.35 8.97 19.16
N ALA A 81 -12.11 9.91 18.59
CA ALA A 81 -11.94 11.35 18.87
C ALA A 81 -12.21 11.71 20.35
N CYS A 82 -13.01 10.89 21.05
CA CYS A 82 -13.28 11.08 22.48
C CYS A 82 -12.15 10.58 23.39
N THR A 83 -11.25 9.73 22.90
CA THR A 83 -10.10 9.19 23.63
C THR A 83 -8.83 9.92 23.24
N ARG A 84 -8.59 11.08 23.87
CA ARG A 84 -7.40 11.89 23.62
C ARG A 84 -6.22 11.30 24.43
N SER A 85 -5.49 10.37 23.82
CA SER A 85 -4.16 9.95 24.29
C SER A 85 -3.08 10.70 23.49
N ASP A 86 -1.96 10.99 24.16
CA ASP A 86 -0.72 11.46 23.51
C ASP A 86 -0.06 10.37 22.66
N SER A 87 -0.45 9.10 22.84
CA SER A 87 -0.06 7.97 22.01
C SER A 87 -1.13 7.62 20.97
N LEU A 88 -0.71 7.05 19.84
CA LEU A 88 -1.62 6.40 18.89
C LEU A 88 -2.33 5.24 19.59
N ALA A 89 -3.66 5.26 19.57
CA ALA A 89 -4.53 4.23 20.15
C ALA A 89 -5.70 3.88 19.22
N GLY A 90 -6.14 2.63 19.24
CA GLY A 90 -7.26 2.11 18.45
C GLY A 90 -6.86 1.39 17.16
N ASN A 91 -7.85 1.10 16.32
CA ASN A 91 -7.66 0.30 15.10
C ASN A 91 -7.35 1.17 13.88
N PHE A 92 -6.26 0.87 13.16
CA PHE A 92 -5.82 1.57 11.96
C PHE A 92 -5.73 0.61 10.78
N ARG A 93 -6.45 0.91 9.70
CA ARG A 93 -6.38 0.17 8.43
C ARG A 93 -5.46 0.91 7.47
N ILE A 94 -4.31 0.33 7.15
CA ILE A 94 -3.25 0.98 6.38
C ILE A 94 -2.93 0.17 5.12
N GLY A 95 -3.03 0.82 3.97
CA GLY A 95 -2.59 0.26 2.70
C GLY A 95 -1.11 0.49 2.44
N PHE A 96 -0.44 -0.43 1.76
CA PHE A 96 0.93 -0.23 1.28
C PHE A 96 1.11 -0.69 -0.16
N VAL A 97 1.84 0.08 -0.96
CA VAL A 97 2.39 -0.45 -2.20
C VAL A 97 3.40 -1.55 -1.89
N LEU A 98 3.35 -2.65 -2.65
CA LEU A 98 4.12 -3.87 -2.35
C LEU A 98 5.63 -3.62 -2.19
N THR A 99 6.20 -2.75 -3.03
CA THR A 99 7.63 -2.42 -2.97
C THR A 99 8.02 -1.78 -1.64
N SER A 100 7.21 -0.84 -1.15
CA SER A 100 7.47 -0.15 0.11
C SER A 100 7.09 -1.00 1.32
N SER A 101 6.09 -1.87 1.22
CA SER A 101 5.67 -2.73 2.33
C SER A 101 6.83 -3.61 2.79
N ILE A 102 7.56 -4.23 1.87
CA ILE A 102 8.68 -5.13 2.22
C ILE A 102 9.78 -4.38 2.99
N ARG A 103 10.01 -3.10 2.68
CA ARG A 103 11.12 -2.32 3.28
C ARG A 103 10.73 -1.50 4.51
N LEU A 104 9.52 -0.96 4.54
CA LEU A 104 9.08 0.03 5.52
C LEU A 104 8.17 -0.59 6.59
N LEU A 105 7.31 -1.54 6.21
CA LEU A 105 6.34 -2.11 7.14
C LEU A 105 6.98 -2.79 8.37
N PRO A 106 8.06 -3.60 8.24
CA PRO A 106 8.66 -4.23 9.41
C PRO A 106 9.19 -3.22 10.44
N GLY A 107 9.88 -2.17 9.98
CA GLY A 107 10.40 -1.10 10.84
C GLY A 107 9.28 -0.30 11.49
N PHE A 108 8.26 0.07 10.70
CA PHE A 108 7.06 0.73 11.20
C PHE A 108 6.38 -0.08 12.31
N LEU A 109 6.14 -1.39 12.11
CA LEU A 109 5.50 -2.24 13.11
C LEU A 109 6.37 -2.46 14.35
N ALA A 110 7.69 -2.58 14.18
CA ALA A 110 8.63 -2.69 15.31
C ALA A 110 8.58 -1.44 16.19
N ARG A 111 8.56 -0.26 15.57
CA ARG A 111 8.45 1.03 16.27
C ARG A 111 7.09 1.20 16.93
N ALA A 112 6.02 0.90 16.20
CA ALA A 112 4.64 1.00 16.69
C ALA A 112 4.40 0.10 17.92
N ARG A 113 4.99 -1.11 17.95
CA ARG A 113 4.93 -2.01 19.12
C ARG A 113 5.43 -1.35 20.41
N VAL A 114 6.36 -0.40 20.33
CA VAL A 114 6.94 0.27 21.50
C VAL A 114 6.23 1.60 21.79
N ALA A 115 6.04 2.44 20.77
CA ALA A 115 5.52 3.81 20.90
C ALA A 115 3.99 3.93 20.84
N ALA A 116 3.30 2.93 20.31
CA ALA A 116 1.85 2.94 20.06
C ALA A 116 1.23 1.61 20.51
N ARG A 117 1.44 1.23 21.77
CA ARG A 117 1.05 -0.09 22.32
C ARG A 117 -0.45 -0.37 22.28
N GLU A 118 -1.26 0.68 22.28
CA GLU A 118 -2.73 0.62 22.22
C GLU A 118 -3.25 0.70 20.78
N ALA A 119 -2.36 0.82 19.79
CA ALA A 119 -2.71 0.81 18.39
C ALA A 119 -2.68 -0.61 17.81
N HIS A 120 -3.72 -0.96 17.07
CA HIS A 120 -3.81 -2.19 16.30
C HIS A 120 -3.82 -1.84 14.81
N PHE A 121 -2.97 -2.51 14.03
CA PHE A 121 -2.81 -2.23 12.61
C PHE A 121 -3.33 -3.40 11.78
N ALA A 122 -4.33 -3.13 10.93
CA ALA A 122 -4.74 -4.00 9.85
C ALA A 122 -4.08 -3.51 8.56
N VAL A 123 -3.25 -4.35 7.95
CA VAL A 123 -2.43 -3.95 6.81
C VAL A 123 -2.82 -4.76 5.58
N GLU A 124 -2.95 -4.08 4.45
CA GLU A 124 -3.12 -4.71 3.14
C GLU A 124 -2.15 -4.11 2.13
N THR A 125 -1.83 -4.88 1.09
CA THR A 125 -1.00 -4.42 -0.02
C THR A 125 -1.81 -4.31 -1.30
N GLY A 126 -1.43 -3.40 -2.18
CA GLY A 126 -2.13 -3.16 -3.44
C GLY A 126 -1.46 -2.12 -4.32
N LEU A 127 -2.11 -1.80 -5.44
CA LEU A 127 -1.64 -0.75 -6.34
C LEU A 127 -1.98 0.65 -5.78
N SER A 128 -1.18 1.67 -6.11
CA SER A 128 -1.40 3.03 -5.60
C SER A 128 -2.82 3.55 -5.86
N ASP A 129 -3.35 3.33 -7.06
CA ASP A 129 -4.68 3.82 -7.45
C ASP A 129 -5.79 3.10 -6.67
N GLU A 130 -5.65 1.80 -6.45
CA GLU A 130 -6.60 0.98 -5.68
C GLU A 130 -6.63 1.39 -4.20
N LEU A 131 -5.44 1.53 -3.60
CA LEU A 131 -5.29 1.93 -2.21
C LEU A 131 -5.78 3.37 -1.99
N ALA A 132 -5.46 4.30 -2.89
CA ALA A 132 -5.98 5.66 -2.85
C ALA A 132 -7.51 5.67 -2.94
N GLY A 133 -8.10 4.87 -3.83
CA GLY A 133 -9.55 4.69 -3.93
C GLY A 133 -10.18 4.18 -2.63
N LYS A 134 -9.53 3.24 -1.95
CA LYS A 134 -9.98 2.72 -0.64
C LYS A 134 -9.87 3.75 0.49
N VAL A 135 -8.88 4.65 0.45
CA VAL A 135 -8.79 5.78 1.39
C VAL A 135 -9.93 6.77 1.13
N VAL A 136 -10.21 7.10 -0.14
CA VAL A 136 -11.35 7.96 -0.52
C VAL A 136 -12.69 7.36 -0.06
N ALA A 137 -12.87 6.04 -0.21
CA ALA A 137 -14.05 5.32 0.24
C ALA A 137 -14.13 5.16 1.77
N GLY A 138 -13.09 5.53 2.50
CA GLY A 138 -13.01 5.35 3.95
C GLY A 138 -12.92 3.89 4.40
N THR A 139 -12.58 2.96 3.49
CA THR A 139 -12.31 1.55 3.81
C THR A 139 -10.86 1.32 4.27
N LEU A 140 -9.96 2.25 3.93
CA LEU A 140 -8.67 2.45 4.57
C LEU A 140 -8.65 3.78 5.30
N ASP A 141 -7.88 3.85 6.39
CA ASP A 141 -7.66 5.12 7.10
C ASP A 141 -6.52 5.92 6.46
N ALA A 142 -5.51 5.23 5.94
CA ALA A 142 -4.41 5.82 5.17
C ALA A 142 -3.76 4.79 4.25
N ALA A 143 -2.93 5.25 3.30
CA ALA A 143 -2.13 4.38 2.46
C ALA A 143 -0.75 4.95 2.16
N VAL A 144 0.28 4.11 2.22
CA VAL A 144 1.63 4.40 1.73
C VAL A 144 1.68 4.10 0.24
N VAL A 145 1.71 5.14 -0.58
CA VAL A 145 1.61 5.05 -2.03
C VAL A 145 2.68 5.88 -2.73
N THR A 146 2.80 5.69 -4.04
CA THR A 146 3.63 6.59 -4.87
C THR A 146 2.86 7.90 -5.07
N GLY A 147 3.50 9.02 -4.75
CA GLY A 147 2.92 10.36 -4.89
C GLY A 147 2.76 10.83 -6.34
N GLY A 148 2.30 12.07 -6.49
CA GLY A 148 2.02 12.69 -7.79
C GLY A 148 0.53 12.67 -8.13
N ASP A 149 0.09 11.66 -8.88
CA ASP A 149 -1.26 11.59 -9.45
C ASP A 149 -2.29 11.00 -8.46
N LEU A 150 -2.56 11.71 -7.36
CA LEU A 150 -3.53 11.30 -6.35
C LEU A 150 -4.82 12.16 -6.38
N PRO A 151 -5.99 11.63 -5.97
CA PRO A 151 -7.21 12.40 -5.86
C PRO A 151 -7.04 13.63 -4.94
N ARG A 152 -7.55 14.79 -5.36
CA ARG A 152 -7.47 16.07 -4.61
C ARG A 152 -8.18 16.05 -3.25
N THR A 153 -9.02 15.03 -3.01
CA THR A 153 -9.69 14.81 -1.72
C THR A 153 -8.77 14.19 -0.67
N LEU A 154 -7.55 13.80 -1.06
CA LEU A 154 -6.54 13.25 -0.16
C LEU A 154 -5.49 14.31 0.16
N ASP A 155 -5.17 14.44 1.44
CA ASP A 155 -3.94 15.06 1.89
C ASP A 155 -2.81 14.02 1.84
N THR A 156 -1.58 14.51 1.69
CA THR A 156 -0.40 13.66 1.61
C THR A 156 0.69 14.21 2.50
N ARG A 157 1.39 13.32 3.20
CA ARG A 157 2.68 13.60 3.82
C ARG A 157 3.77 12.76 3.19
N THR A 158 4.82 13.39 2.69
CA THR A 158 6.00 12.68 2.17
C THR A 158 6.72 11.94 3.29
N LEU A 159 6.94 10.64 3.10
CA LEU A 159 7.70 9.79 4.01
C LEU A 159 9.16 9.70 3.58
N THR A 160 9.39 9.50 2.29
CA THR A 160 10.75 9.41 1.75
C THR A 160 10.76 9.69 0.24
N ARG A 161 11.94 9.98 -0.28
CA ARG A 161 12.21 10.15 -1.70
C ARG A 161 13.25 9.12 -2.13
N GLU A 162 12.91 8.32 -3.13
CA GLU A 162 13.73 7.22 -3.61
C GLU A 162 14.22 7.53 -5.02
N GLU A 163 15.53 7.48 -5.25
CA GLU A 163 16.07 7.64 -6.62
C GLU A 163 15.70 6.42 -7.47
N LEU A 164 15.22 6.66 -8.69
CA LEU A 164 15.14 5.64 -9.73
C LEU A 164 16.52 5.51 -10.39
N VAL A 165 17.05 4.29 -10.34
CA VAL A 165 18.31 3.91 -10.98
C VAL A 165 18.04 2.89 -12.06
N TYR A 166 18.92 2.80 -13.06
CA TYR A 166 18.94 1.63 -13.90
C TYR A 166 19.91 0.60 -13.32
N CYS A 167 19.49 -0.67 -13.37
CA CYS A 167 20.27 -1.80 -12.89
C CYS A 167 20.59 -2.76 -14.03
N LEU A 168 21.83 -3.22 -14.06
CA LEU A 168 22.39 -4.00 -15.16
C LEU A 168 23.35 -5.09 -14.64
N PRO A 169 23.56 -6.18 -15.39
CA PRO A 169 24.50 -7.23 -15.01
C PRO A 169 25.94 -6.69 -14.91
N LYS A 170 26.76 -7.33 -14.06
CA LYS A 170 28.20 -6.99 -13.90
C LYS A 170 28.98 -7.00 -15.23
N ALA A 171 28.62 -7.90 -16.15
CA ALA A 171 29.24 -7.97 -17.48
C ALA A 171 29.06 -6.68 -18.31
N ALA A 172 28.03 -5.89 -18.01
CA ALA A 172 27.72 -4.63 -18.68
C ALA A 172 28.06 -3.40 -17.82
N ALA A 173 28.89 -3.51 -16.77
CA ALA A 173 29.07 -2.46 -15.75
C ALA A 173 29.39 -1.04 -16.25
N ASN A 174 29.97 -0.91 -17.45
CA ASN A 174 30.37 0.36 -18.06
C ASN A 174 29.35 0.90 -19.07
N TRP A 175 28.22 0.21 -19.26
CA TRP A 175 27.21 0.60 -20.23
C TRP A 175 26.38 1.78 -19.74
N SER A 176 26.17 2.74 -20.64
CA SER A 176 25.17 3.78 -20.48
C SER A 176 23.76 3.21 -20.63
N ILE A 177 22.75 3.96 -20.20
CA ILE A 177 21.36 3.57 -20.45
C ILE A 177 21.06 3.43 -21.95
N ALA A 178 21.70 4.22 -22.81
CA ALA A 178 21.52 4.16 -24.27
C ALA A 178 22.09 2.85 -24.87
N ASP A 179 23.24 2.39 -24.36
CA ASP A 179 23.81 1.09 -24.72
C ASP A 179 22.85 -0.03 -24.30
N CYS A 180 22.35 0.00 -23.06
CA CYS A 180 21.38 -0.97 -22.56
C CYS A 180 20.12 -1.04 -23.43
N MET A 181 19.54 0.11 -23.80
CA MET A 181 18.33 0.19 -24.64
C MET A 181 18.53 -0.44 -26.03
N SER A 182 19.77 -0.41 -26.54
CA SER A 182 20.13 -0.89 -27.87
C SER A 182 20.49 -2.38 -27.90
N GLU A 183 21.13 -2.86 -26.83
CA GLU A 183 21.82 -4.16 -26.82
C GLU A 183 21.12 -5.22 -25.96
N MET A 184 20.18 -4.85 -25.08
CA MET A 184 19.49 -5.83 -24.23
C MET A 184 18.01 -5.51 -23.96
N PRO A 185 17.20 -6.54 -23.64
CA PRO A 185 15.81 -6.34 -23.24
C PRO A 185 15.68 -5.43 -22.01
N PHE A 186 14.72 -4.51 -22.08
CA PHE A 186 14.27 -3.75 -20.92
C PHE A 186 13.23 -4.58 -20.15
N ILE A 187 13.56 -4.91 -18.92
CA ILE A 187 12.67 -5.61 -18.00
C ILE A 187 11.86 -4.56 -17.25
N HIS A 188 10.64 -4.30 -17.72
CA HIS A 188 9.76 -3.29 -17.16
C HIS A 188 8.98 -3.85 -15.97
N PHE A 189 9.20 -3.26 -14.79
CA PHE A 189 8.39 -3.57 -13.61
C PHE A 189 7.01 -2.88 -13.74
N MET A 190 5.94 -3.70 -13.80
CA MET A 190 4.53 -3.32 -13.83
C MET A 190 4.22 -1.94 -14.45
N ALA A 191 4.24 -1.83 -15.78
CA ALA A 191 4.11 -0.56 -16.51
C ALA A 191 2.89 0.31 -16.15
N LYS A 192 1.80 -0.30 -15.66
CA LYS A 192 0.56 0.39 -15.29
C LYS A 192 0.55 0.97 -13.86
N THR A 193 1.58 0.72 -13.07
CA THR A 193 1.66 1.17 -11.66
C THR A 193 2.20 2.59 -11.53
N GLY A 194 2.14 3.17 -10.33
CA GLY A 194 2.73 4.50 -10.07
C GLY A 194 4.22 4.58 -10.46
N ILE A 195 5.01 3.56 -10.11
CA ILE A 195 6.42 3.46 -10.54
C ILE A 195 6.50 3.29 -12.06
N GLY A 196 5.70 2.38 -12.63
CA GLY A 196 5.73 2.10 -14.07
C GLY A 196 5.43 3.33 -14.93
N ARG A 197 4.42 4.13 -14.54
CA ARG A 197 4.09 5.41 -15.17
C ARG A 197 5.19 6.46 -14.97
N LEU A 198 5.82 6.49 -13.79
CA LEU A 198 6.95 7.37 -13.53
C LEU A 198 8.14 7.05 -14.46
N ILE A 199 8.46 5.77 -14.63
CA ILE A 199 9.50 5.29 -15.56
C ILE A 199 9.13 5.67 -16.99
N ALA A 200 7.91 5.34 -17.44
CA ALA A 200 7.46 5.63 -18.80
C ALA A 200 7.57 7.12 -19.15
N ARG A 201 7.11 8.02 -18.25
CA ARG A 201 7.23 9.47 -18.43
C ARG A 201 8.66 9.94 -18.63
N HIS A 202 9.62 9.38 -17.88
CA HIS A 202 11.01 9.78 -17.96
C HIS A 202 11.70 9.22 -19.21
N LEU A 203 11.41 7.99 -19.59
CA LEU A 203 11.90 7.41 -20.84
C LEU A 203 11.40 8.20 -22.06
N GLU A 204 10.12 8.58 -22.06
CA GLU A 204 9.53 9.42 -23.10
C GLU A 204 10.20 10.80 -23.16
N ALA A 205 10.36 11.49 -22.02
CA ALA A 205 11.03 12.78 -21.97
C ALA A 205 12.49 12.73 -22.44
N ALA A 206 13.20 11.64 -22.14
CA ALA A 206 14.58 11.39 -22.55
C ALA A 206 14.71 10.84 -23.99
N HIS A 207 13.60 10.62 -24.70
CA HIS A 207 13.58 10.01 -26.04
C HIS A 207 14.25 8.62 -26.08
N LEU A 208 14.19 7.90 -24.96
CA LEU A 208 14.75 6.55 -24.82
C LEU A 208 13.65 5.52 -25.05
N THR A 209 13.79 4.76 -26.13
CA THR A 209 12.84 3.70 -26.48
C THR A 209 13.54 2.34 -26.51
N PRO A 210 13.20 1.40 -25.62
CA PRO A 210 13.78 0.07 -25.64
C PRO A 210 13.32 -0.73 -26.87
N LYS A 211 14.24 -1.46 -27.50
CA LYS A 211 13.90 -2.33 -28.65
C LYS A 211 13.03 -3.52 -28.26
N THR A 212 13.27 -4.09 -27.09
CA THR A 212 12.59 -5.28 -26.58
C THR A 212 12.17 -5.02 -25.13
N VAL A 213 10.92 -5.37 -24.79
CA VAL A 213 10.37 -5.18 -23.43
C VAL A 213 9.86 -6.51 -22.89
N ILE A 214 10.27 -6.84 -21.67
CA ILE A 214 9.73 -7.94 -20.86
C ILE A 214 9.02 -7.31 -19.67
N VAL A 215 7.76 -7.69 -19.40
CA VAL A 215 7.01 -7.12 -18.27
C VAL A 215 6.93 -8.14 -17.15
N LEU A 216 7.35 -7.73 -15.95
CA LEU A 216 7.29 -8.54 -14.72
C LEU A 216 6.59 -7.76 -13.59
N ASP A 217 6.07 -8.50 -12.61
CA ASP A 217 5.31 -7.96 -11.47
C ASP A 217 5.98 -8.16 -10.10
N SER A 218 7.20 -8.69 -10.08
CA SER A 218 8.01 -8.87 -8.87
C SER A 218 9.39 -8.24 -9.03
N VAL A 219 9.81 -7.47 -8.02
CA VAL A 219 11.16 -6.91 -7.94
C VAL A 219 12.21 -8.02 -7.83
N GLU A 220 11.89 -9.11 -7.14
CA GLU A 220 12.75 -10.30 -7.02
C GLU A 220 12.95 -10.93 -8.40
N ALA A 221 11.88 -11.19 -9.14
CA ALA A 221 11.98 -11.76 -10.49
C ALA A 221 12.79 -10.86 -11.44
N VAL A 222 12.55 -9.54 -11.40
CA VAL A 222 13.36 -8.56 -12.14
C VAL A 222 14.84 -8.67 -11.77
N SER A 223 15.14 -8.71 -10.47
CA SER A 223 16.51 -8.77 -9.96
C SER A 223 17.25 -10.04 -10.40
N GLU A 224 16.57 -11.20 -10.34
CA GLU A 224 17.14 -12.47 -10.82
C GLU A 224 17.41 -12.45 -12.33
N CYS A 225 16.50 -11.89 -13.13
CA CYS A 225 16.71 -11.76 -14.57
C CYS A 225 17.88 -10.83 -14.90
N VAL A 226 18.04 -9.72 -14.18
CA VAL A 226 19.20 -8.84 -14.34
C VAL A 226 20.49 -9.56 -13.94
N ARG A 227 20.50 -10.29 -12.82
CA ARG A 227 21.66 -11.09 -12.38
C ARG A 227 22.05 -12.16 -13.41
N ALA A 228 21.07 -12.81 -14.01
CA ALA A 228 21.27 -13.82 -15.05
C ALA A 228 21.66 -13.23 -16.43
N GLY A 229 21.74 -11.90 -16.57
CA GLY A 229 22.12 -11.23 -17.81
C GLY A 229 21.01 -11.23 -18.87
N VAL A 230 19.75 -11.49 -18.49
CA VAL A 230 18.61 -11.50 -19.42
C VAL A 230 18.29 -10.10 -19.95
N GLY A 231 18.55 -9.07 -19.15
CA GLY A 231 18.21 -7.69 -19.49
C GLY A 231 18.66 -6.70 -18.41
N PHE A 232 18.27 -5.44 -18.59
CA PHE A 232 18.40 -4.39 -17.57
C PHE A 232 17.02 -3.96 -17.09
N SER A 233 16.96 -3.28 -15.94
CA SER A 233 15.71 -2.69 -15.46
C SER A 233 15.93 -1.29 -14.90
N ILE A 234 14.83 -0.63 -14.57
CA ILE A 234 14.77 0.65 -13.88
C ILE A 234 13.86 0.47 -12.67
N LEU A 235 14.40 0.72 -11.49
CA LEU A 235 13.72 0.51 -10.22
C LEU A 235 14.18 1.54 -9.19
N PRO A 236 13.40 1.76 -8.10
CA PRO A 236 13.91 2.50 -6.95
C PRO A 236 15.17 1.82 -6.41
N GLU A 237 16.23 2.61 -6.24
CA GLU A 237 17.53 2.18 -5.73
C GLU A 237 17.43 1.32 -4.46
N PRO A 238 16.58 1.66 -3.48
CA PRO A 238 16.53 0.88 -2.25
C PRO A 238 15.85 -0.48 -2.42
N ASP A 239 15.00 -0.63 -3.43
CA ASP A 239 14.28 -1.88 -3.73
C ASP A 239 15.21 -2.87 -4.43
N ILE A 240 15.97 -2.39 -5.42
CA ILE A 240 16.96 -3.22 -6.12
C ILE A 240 18.16 -3.55 -5.24
N ARG A 241 18.66 -2.61 -4.42
CA ARG A 241 19.76 -2.90 -3.50
C ARG A 241 19.39 -4.00 -2.49
N ARG A 242 18.15 -4.01 -2.01
CA ARG A 242 17.66 -5.08 -1.13
C ARG A 242 17.60 -6.43 -1.86
N ALA A 243 17.03 -6.45 -3.07
CA ALA A 243 16.75 -7.70 -3.78
C ALA A 243 17.99 -8.32 -4.42
N ALA A 244 18.89 -7.50 -4.95
CA ALA A 244 20.06 -7.93 -5.71
C ALA A 244 21.39 -7.78 -4.96
N GLY A 245 21.46 -6.93 -3.92
CA GLY A 245 22.73 -6.61 -3.26
C GLY A 245 23.75 -6.04 -4.23
N ASP A 246 25.02 -6.45 -4.08
CA ASP A 246 26.13 -6.04 -4.94
C ASP A 246 26.33 -6.95 -6.16
N ASP A 247 25.35 -7.82 -6.49
CA ASP A 247 25.41 -8.71 -7.66
C ASP A 247 25.03 -8.02 -8.97
N VAL A 248 24.44 -6.84 -8.87
CA VAL A 248 24.08 -6.00 -10.02
C VAL A 248 24.78 -4.66 -9.91
N VAL A 249 24.96 -4.01 -11.04
CA VAL A 249 25.49 -2.66 -11.11
C VAL A 249 24.31 -1.70 -11.05
N LEU A 250 24.42 -0.64 -10.27
CA LEU A 250 23.43 0.44 -10.19
C LEU A 250 24.05 1.73 -10.75
N ARG A 251 23.27 2.48 -11.51
CA ARG A 251 23.67 3.75 -12.14
C ARG A 251 22.49 4.72 -12.16
N SER A 252 22.78 6.00 -12.00
CA SER A 252 21.75 7.05 -12.11
C SER A 252 21.15 7.07 -13.51
N LEU A 253 19.82 7.21 -13.57
CA LEU A 253 19.06 7.10 -14.81
C LEU A 253 19.40 8.20 -15.83
N LEU A 254 19.57 9.42 -15.34
CA LEU A 254 19.83 10.64 -16.09
C LEU A 254 20.83 11.51 -15.32
N ASP A 255 21.33 12.57 -15.94
CA ASP A 255 22.19 13.57 -15.28
C ASP A 255 21.51 14.20 -14.05
N GLN A 256 20.18 14.30 -14.07
CA GLN A 256 19.39 14.70 -12.91
C GLN A 256 18.71 13.46 -12.30
N PRO A 257 18.86 13.24 -10.97
CA PRO A 257 18.21 12.13 -10.29
C PRO A 257 16.69 12.17 -10.44
N VAL A 258 16.13 11.05 -10.89
CA VAL A 258 14.67 10.90 -10.97
C VAL A 258 14.18 10.36 -9.64
N MET A 259 13.36 11.14 -8.94
CA MET A 259 12.90 10.79 -7.60
C MET A 259 11.46 10.28 -7.62
N ARG A 260 11.23 9.14 -6.99
CA ARG A 260 9.92 8.68 -6.56
C ARG A 260 9.63 9.23 -5.17
N GLU A 261 8.54 9.96 -5.02
CA GLU A 261 8.04 10.31 -3.70
C GLU A 261 7.14 9.19 -3.16
N LEU A 262 7.51 8.62 -2.01
CA LEU A 262 6.60 7.77 -1.24
C LEU A 262 5.89 8.64 -0.20
N VAL A 263 4.56 8.61 -0.23
CA VAL A 263 3.71 9.45 0.60
C VAL A 263 2.74 8.62 1.42
N LEU A 264 2.44 9.09 2.62
CA LEU A 264 1.26 8.68 3.39
C LEU A 264 0.08 9.52 2.91
N ALA A 265 -0.83 8.90 2.15
CA ALA A 265 -2.06 9.52 1.69
C ALA A 265 -3.21 9.22 2.67
N TYR A 266 -3.98 10.25 3.02
CA TYR A 266 -5.12 10.16 3.93
C TYR A 266 -6.19 11.18 3.56
N GLN A 267 -7.41 11.02 4.06
CA GLN A 267 -8.51 11.93 3.71
C GLN A 267 -8.31 13.33 4.30
N ALA A 268 -8.37 14.36 3.47
CA ALA A 268 -8.18 15.75 3.89
C ALA A 268 -9.27 16.20 4.88
N GLY A 269 -8.85 16.80 6.00
CA GLY A 269 -9.75 17.18 7.10
C GLY A 269 -10.56 16.00 7.70
N GLY A 270 -10.20 14.76 7.35
CA GLY A 270 -10.85 13.57 7.88
C GLY A 270 -10.35 13.24 9.29
N PRO A 271 -11.06 12.41 10.08
CA PRO A 271 -10.67 12.13 11.47
C PRO A 271 -9.30 11.44 11.63
N PHE A 272 -8.73 10.89 10.54
CA PHE A 272 -7.36 10.39 10.55
C PHE A 272 -6.32 11.52 10.49
N SER A 273 -6.65 12.71 10.01
CA SER A 273 -5.68 13.80 9.83
C SER A 273 -4.95 14.17 11.13
N GLU A 274 -5.63 14.07 12.27
CA GLU A 274 -5.04 14.29 13.60
C GLU A 274 -4.00 13.22 13.98
N ASN A 275 -4.14 12.01 13.45
CA ASN A 275 -3.24 10.87 13.67
C ASN A 275 -2.22 10.68 12.55
N ALA A 276 -2.42 11.30 11.39
CA ALA A 276 -1.54 11.18 10.23
C ALA A 276 -0.11 11.58 10.55
N GLU A 277 0.04 12.69 11.27
CA GLU A 277 1.34 13.20 11.70
C GLU A 277 2.03 12.21 12.64
N ARG A 278 1.31 11.69 13.64
CA ARG A 278 1.84 10.71 14.60
C ARG A 278 2.26 9.42 13.90
N LEU A 279 1.45 8.97 12.94
CA LEU A 279 1.69 7.73 12.23
C LEU A 279 2.90 7.84 11.31
N ALA A 280 3.08 9.00 10.70
CA ALA A 280 4.26 9.28 9.90
C ALA A 280 5.53 9.50 10.72
N VAL A 281 5.45 10.02 11.95
CA VAL A 281 6.61 10.01 12.87
C VAL A 281 7.10 8.58 13.14
N LEU A 282 6.20 7.59 13.25
CA LEU A 282 6.62 6.18 13.38
C LEU A 282 7.39 5.68 12.15
N PHE A 283 7.09 6.19 10.96
CA PHE A 283 7.85 5.90 9.75
C PHE A 283 9.20 6.61 9.74
N ASP A 284 9.25 7.88 10.13
CA ASP A 284 10.49 8.66 10.18
C ASP A 284 11.50 8.03 11.14
N ASP A 285 11.05 7.64 12.33
CA ASP A 285 11.89 6.94 13.32
C ASP A 285 12.42 5.61 12.75
N ALA A 286 11.56 4.84 12.08
CA ALA A 286 11.95 3.56 11.47
C ALA A 286 12.94 3.74 10.31
N LEU A 287 12.81 4.81 9.53
CA LEU A 287 13.74 5.16 8.45
C LEU A 287 15.09 5.62 9.02
N ALA A 288 15.08 6.47 10.04
CA ALA A 288 16.29 6.98 10.69
C ALA A 288 17.14 5.86 11.34
N GLU A 289 16.51 4.92 12.04
CA GLU A 289 17.20 3.76 12.62
C GLU A 289 17.90 2.92 11.54
N LYS A 290 17.24 2.73 10.39
CA LYS A 290 17.79 1.97 9.27
C LYS A 290 18.98 2.67 8.62
N GLU A 291 18.93 3.99 8.46
CA GLU A 291 20.05 4.78 7.96
C GLU A 291 21.26 4.72 8.90
N MET A 292 21.03 4.80 10.21
CA MET A 292 22.11 4.65 11.20
C MET A 292 22.75 3.25 11.12
N LEU A 293 21.95 2.19 11.05
CA LEU A 293 22.45 0.82 10.94
C LEU A 293 23.28 0.60 9.68
N ASN A 294 22.86 1.19 8.56
CA ASN A 294 23.60 1.14 7.29
C ASN A 294 24.95 1.87 7.38
N ARG A 295 24.99 3.05 8.00
CA ARG A 295 26.24 3.79 8.23
C ARG A 295 27.20 3.05 9.16
N SER A 296 26.69 2.42 10.22
CA SER A 296 27.51 1.61 11.13
C SER A 296 28.10 0.37 10.44
N ARG A 297 27.38 -0.26 9.51
CA ARG A 297 27.90 -1.38 8.70
C ARG A 297 28.96 -0.94 7.68
N GLN A 298 28.88 0.28 7.16
CA GLN A 298 29.89 0.85 6.25
C GLN A 298 31.16 1.34 6.97
N MET A 299 31.14 1.48 8.30
CA MET A 299 32.28 1.96 9.11
C MET A 299 33.12 0.86 9.77
N VAL A 300 32.82 -0.43 9.56
CA VAL A 300 33.73 -1.52 9.98
C VAL A 300 34.80 -1.68 8.89
N PRO A 301 36.08 -1.34 9.14
CA PRO A 301 37.14 -1.58 8.17
C PRO A 301 37.30 -3.08 7.95
N GLU A 302 37.53 -3.51 6.70
CA GLU A 302 38.12 -4.81 6.37
C GLU A 302 39.58 -4.85 6.87
N ASP A 303 39.79 -4.82 8.18
CA ASP A 303 41.09 -5.11 8.80
C ASP A 303 40.99 -6.44 9.57
N GLU A 304 40.98 -7.54 8.83
CA GLU A 304 41.52 -8.81 9.30
C GLU A 304 41.98 -9.65 8.10
N ASN A 305 43.02 -9.16 7.43
CA ASN A 305 43.88 -10.03 6.63
C ASN A 305 45.32 -9.50 6.62
N ILE A 306 45.99 -9.58 7.77
CA ILE A 306 47.45 -9.52 7.85
C ILE A 306 47.96 -10.69 8.71
N LYS A 307 48.40 -11.71 7.97
CA LYS A 307 49.39 -12.76 8.28
C LYS A 307 48.99 -13.94 9.17
#